data_AF-A0A2E3RJ99-F1
#
_entry.id   AF-A0A2E3RJ99-F1
#
_cell.length_a   1.000
_cell.length_b   1.000
_cell.length_c   1.000
_cell.angle_alpha   90.00
_cell.angle_beta   90.00
_cell.angle_gamma   90.00
#
_symmetry.space_group_name_H-M   'P 1'
#
loop_
_entity.id
_entity.type
_entity.pdbx_description
1 polymer ?
#
loop_
_entity_poly.entity_id
_entity_poly.type
_entity_poly.pdbx_seq_one_letter_code
_entity_poly.pdbx_strand_id
1 'polypeptide(L)'
;MLNNNYGYACINMQLAYPKEYGNSKENRIVTHRNMIKKTFFDKGIDYASELSLKNCKDLFEIVKWNKKNNFNFFRMSSDMFPWCSEYKMSDLPDYKQIAAILKDIGKYINDNNLRVTSHPGPFNVLTSPKEHVVRNCIHDLTIHGETFDLMNLSRTPYNKINIHIGGAYGDKLSAMKRFCENFKMLPKSVQERLTVENDDRDSLYSVKDLYENVYKAIGIPIVFDYHHHKFCDGGLTEEEALNLACKTWGIVKPVIHYSESRSLEHNDPSIKPQAHSDYVYDYINTYGRNVDVMIEAKHKELAVMKYLNIHKMAI
;
A
#
# COMPACT_ATOMS: atom_id res chain seq x y z
N MET A 1 1.37 19.82 19.00
CA MET A 1 0.80 19.49 17.68
C MET A 1 0.94 17.98 17.48
N LEU A 2 -0.06 17.32 16.89
CA LEU A 2 0.05 15.89 16.55
C LEU A 2 1.14 15.72 15.49
N ASN A 3 2.03 14.73 15.65
CA ASN A 3 3.13 14.48 14.74
C ASN A 3 2.70 13.50 13.63
N ASN A 4 1.81 13.95 12.74
CA ASN A 4 1.29 13.12 11.64
C ASN A 4 2.26 13.14 10.46
N ASN A 5 2.69 11.97 9.98
CA ASN A 5 3.49 11.90 8.77
C ASN A 5 2.57 11.88 7.54
N TYR A 6 2.96 12.58 6.48
CA TYR A 6 2.30 12.53 5.18
C TYR A 6 3.18 11.76 4.21
N GLY A 7 2.62 10.73 3.59
CA GLY A 7 3.32 9.83 2.69
C GLY A 7 2.67 9.74 1.31
N TYR A 8 3.42 9.16 0.38
CA TYR A 8 2.98 8.88 -0.99
C TYR A 8 3.29 7.44 -1.40
N ALA A 9 2.75 7.04 -2.55
CA ALA A 9 2.74 5.65 -2.97
C ALA A 9 3.52 5.33 -4.26
N CYS A 10 4.35 4.29 -4.16
CA CYS A 10 4.97 3.49 -5.21
C CYS A 10 6.04 4.19 -6.06
N ILE A 11 5.73 5.36 -6.61
CA ILE A 11 6.58 6.07 -7.58
C ILE A 11 6.90 7.44 -7.00
N ASN A 12 8.15 7.85 -7.14
CA ASN A 12 8.55 9.24 -6.95
C ASN A 12 8.61 9.91 -8.33
N MET A 13 7.78 10.92 -8.60
CA MET A 13 7.67 11.56 -9.91
C MET A 13 8.98 12.27 -10.31
N GLN A 14 9.64 12.93 -9.38
CA GLN A 14 10.91 13.63 -9.64
C GLN A 14 12.03 12.66 -10.04
N LEU A 15 12.08 11.49 -9.41
CA LEU A 15 13.08 10.46 -9.70
C LEU A 15 12.71 9.58 -10.90
N ALA A 16 11.42 9.34 -11.14
CA ALA A 16 10.94 8.51 -12.24
C ALA A 16 10.90 9.27 -13.57
N TYR A 17 10.69 10.59 -13.53
CA TYR A 17 10.61 11.47 -14.70
C TYR A 17 11.47 12.73 -14.47
N PRO A 18 12.80 12.58 -14.35
CA PRO A 18 13.71 13.66 -13.98
C PRO A 18 13.73 14.82 -14.98
N LYS A 19 13.35 14.57 -16.24
CA LYS A 19 13.23 15.63 -17.26
C LYS A 19 12.00 16.52 -17.08
N GLU A 20 10.94 15.99 -16.47
CA GLU A 20 9.66 16.69 -16.31
C GLU A 20 9.53 17.33 -14.93
N TYR A 21 9.93 16.62 -13.87
CA TYR A 21 9.70 17.07 -12.48
C TYR A 21 10.98 17.19 -11.64
N GLY A 22 12.13 16.76 -12.16
CA GLY A 22 13.37 16.61 -11.38
C GLY A 22 14.58 17.30 -12.01
N ASN A 23 15.75 16.72 -11.77
CA ASN A 23 17.00 17.16 -12.38
C ASN A 23 17.22 16.44 -13.72
N SER A 24 17.06 17.15 -14.83
CA SER A 24 17.11 16.57 -16.19
C SER A 24 18.42 15.87 -16.57
N LYS A 25 19.48 16.02 -15.78
CA LYS A 25 20.77 15.34 -15.95
C LYS A 25 20.86 13.98 -15.26
N GLU A 26 19.90 13.63 -14.40
CA GLU A 26 19.91 12.38 -13.64
C GLU A 26 19.22 11.24 -14.39
N ASN A 27 19.62 10.01 -14.05
CA ASN A 27 19.01 8.80 -14.59
C ASN A 27 17.67 8.52 -13.93
N ARG A 28 16.77 7.86 -14.67
CA ARG A 28 15.47 7.42 -14.17
C ARG A 28 15.62 6.35 -13.09
N ILE A 29 14.98 6.55 -11.94
CA ILE A 29 14.90 5.61 -10.82
C ILE A 29 13.45 5.16 -10.65
N VAL A 30 13.21 3.84 -10.67
CA VAL A 30 11.88 3.22 -10.55
C VAL A 30 11.97 1.86 -9.86
N THR A 31 10.90 1.45 -9.16
CA THR A 31 10.86 0.17 -8.42
C THR A 31 9.82 -0.81 -8.97
N HIS A 32 9.37 -0.61 -10.21
CA HIS A 32 8.32 -1.39 -10.86
C HIS A 32 8.74 -1.87 -12.25
N ARG A 33 10.05 -2.08 -12.48
CA ARG A 33 10.49 -2.69 -13.74
C ARG A 33 9.89 -4.09 -13.82
N ASN A 34 9.20 -4.37 -14.92
CA ASN A 34 8.45 -5.60 -15.11
C ASN A 34 8.71 -6.15 -16.53
N MET A 35 8.13 -7.30 -16.83
CA MET A 35 8.23 -8.01 -18.10
C MET A 35 6.87 -8.57 -18.50
N ILE A 36 6.62 -8.69 -19.80
CA ILE A 36 5.39 -9.32 -20.30
C ILE A 36 5.52 -10.85 -20.27
N LYS A 37 4.38 -11.56 -20.34
CA LYS A 37 4.32 -13.04 -20.30
C LYS A 37 5.24 -13.72 -21.31
N LYS A 38 5.26 -13.20 -22.54
CA LYS A 38 6.15 -13.70 -23.60
C LYS A 38 7.62 -13.64 -23.16
N THR A 39 8.05 -12.49 -22.65
CA THR A 39 9.43 -12.30 -22.18
C THR A 39 9.76 -13.18 -20.98
N PHE A 40 8.80 -13.43 -20.09
CA PHE A 40 9.00 -14.36 -18.99
C PHE A 40 9.20 -15.80 -19.49
N PHE A 41 8.42 -16.26 -20.48
CA PHE A 41 8.67 -17.58 -21.08
C PHE A 41 9.98 -17.67 -21.86
N ASP A 42 10.38 -16.59 -22.53
CA ASP A 42 11.60 -16.57 -23.33
C ASP A 42 12.88 -16.48 -22.47
N LYS A 43 12.86 -15.67 -21.40
CA LYS A 43 14.05 -15.35 -20.58
C LYS A 43 14.01 -15.92 -19.16
N GLY A 44 12.86 -16.41 -18.72
CA GLY A 44 12.68 -17.08 -17.43
C GLY A 44 12.99 -16.20 -16.21
N ILE A 45 13.25 -16.90 -15.11
CA ILE A 45 13.53 -16.34 -13.80
C ILE A 45 14.82 -15.51 -13.75
N ASP A 46 15.79 -15.78 -14.65
CA ASP A 46 17.05 -15.05 -14.71
C ASP A 46 16.82 -13.56 -14.99
N TYR A 47 15.96 -13.25 -15.96
CA TYR A 47 15.65 -11.86 -16.28
C TYR A 47 14.70 -11.23 -15.24
N ALA A 48 13.80 -12.02 -14.63
CA ALA A 48 13.02 -11.54 -13.48
C ALA A 48 13.94 -11.11 -12.32
N SER A 49 14.97 -11.91 -12.02
CA SER A 49 16.00 -11.63 -11.01
C SER A 49 16.77 -10.36 -11.31
N GLU A 50 17.22 -10.17 -12.55
CA GLU A 50 17.93 -8.95 -12.96
C GLU A 50 17.07 -7.69 -12.72
N LEU A 51 15.78 -7.74 -13.07
CA LEU A 51 14.83 -6.65 -12.87
C LEU A 51 14.56 -6.41 -11.38
N SER A 52 14.35 -7.47 -10.60
CA SER A 52 14.18 -7.39 -9.15
C SER A 52 15.38 -6.78 -8.44
N LEU A 53 16.60 -7.16 -8.83
CA LEU A 53 17.82 -6.56 -8.29
C LEU A 53 17.90 -5.05 -8.59
N LYS A 54 17.56 -4.64 -9.83
CA LYS A 54 17.49 -3.22 -10.20
C LYS A 54 16.41 -2.48 -9.40
N ASN A 55 15.23 -3.07 -9.23
CA ASN A 55 14.15 -2.49 -8.42
C ASN A 55 14.58 -2.30 -6.95
N CYS A 56 15.31 -3.26 -6.37
CA CYS A 56 15.82 -3.15 -5.00
C CYS A 56 16.89 -2.05 -4.87
N LYS A 57 17.81 -1.93 -5.84
CA LYS A 57 18.80 -0.84 -5.86
C LYS A 57 18.14 0.53 -5.91
N ASP A 58 17.16 0.69 -6.80
CA ASP A 58 16.42 1.93 -6.96
C ASP A 58 15.55 2.27 -5.76
N LEU A 59 14.98 1.27 -5.09
CA LEU A 59 14.25 1.48 -3.84
C LEU A 59 15.14 2.15 -2.79
N PHE A 60 16.40 1.75 -2.70
CA PHE A 60 17.31 2.36 -1.74
C PHE A 60 17.51 3.86 -2.03
N GLU A 61 17.67 4.23 -3.30
CA GLU A 61 17.81 5.62 -3.70
C GLU A 61 16.53 6.43 -3.41
N ILE A 62 15.33 5.85 -3.63
CA ILE A 62 14.06 6.49 -3.24
C ILE A 62 14.00 6.69 -1.72
N VAL A 63 14.38 5.70 -0.91
CA VAL A 63 14.35 5.81 0.56
C VAL A 63 15.33 6.88 1.06
N LYS A 64 16.53 6.97 0.47
CA LYS A 64 17.50 8.04 0.78
C LYS A 64 16.95 9.41 0.40
N TRP A 65 16.36 9.52 -0.79
CA TRP A 65 15.72 10.75 -1.26
C TRP A 65 14.58 11.17 -0.34
N ASN A 66 13.74 10.22 0.08
CA ASN A 66 12.64 10.46 1.01
C ASN A 66 13.15 11.09 2.30
N LYS A 67 14.17 10.49 2.91
CA LYS A 67 14.76 11.04 4.14
C LYS A 67 15.34 12.44 3.92
N LYS A 68 16.06 12.67 2.82
CA LYS A 68 16.65 13.97 2.48
C LYS A 68 15.58 15.07 2.32
N ASN A 69 14.38 14.70 1.88
CA ASN A 69 13.26 15.62 1.64
C ASN A 69 12.16 15.50 2.71
N ASN A 70 12.48 14.96 3.90
CA ASN A 70 11.59 14.83 5.05
C ASN A 70 10.31 13.98 4.83
N PHE A 71 10.28 13.12 3.81
CA PHE A 71 9.21 12.12 3.67
C PHE A 71 9.46 10.93 4.59
N ASN A 72 8.86 10.96 5.78
CA ASN A 72 9.02 9.89 6.76
C ASN A 72 8.00 8.75 6.64
N PHE A 73 7.11 8.79 5.65
CA PHE A 73 6.13 7.74 5.37
C PHE A 73 6.06 7.42 3.87
N PHE A 74 6.22 6.14 3.51
CA PHE A 74 6.24 5.72 2.11
C PHE A 74 5.55 4.36 1.92
N ARG A 75 4.76 4.22 0.85
CA ARG A 75 4.26 2.93 0.40
C ARG A 75 5.11 2.44 -0.77
N MET A 76 5.78 1.30 -0.58
CA MET A 76 6.56 0.65 -1.63
C MET A 76 5.68 0.14 -2.76
N SER A 77 6.26 0.04 -3.96
CA SER A 77 5.60 -0.63 -5.08
C SER A 77 5.44 -2.13 -4.79
N SER A 78 4.31 -2.69 -5.18
CA SER A 78 4.05 -4.13 -5.13
C SER A 78 4.62 -4.88 -6.34
N ASP A 79 5.10 -4.17 -7.37
CA ASP A 79 5.65 -4.74 -8.59
C ASP A 79 7.18 -4.87 -8.56
N MET A 80 7.78 -4.95 -7.35
CA MET A 80 9.23 -5.07 -7.20
C MET A 80 9.79 -6.38 -7.74
N PHE A 81 8.97 -7.44 -7.69
CA PHE A 81 9.33 -8.80 -8.10
C PHE A 81 8.43 -9.25 -9.25
N PRO A 82 8.85 -9.03 -10.52
CA PRO A 82 8.09 -9.41 -11.70
C PRO A 82 7.75 -10.89 -11.69
N TRP A 83 6.48 -11.24 -11.93
CA TRP A 83 6.03 -12.64 -11.99
C TRP A 83 6.30 -13.42 -10.70
N CYS A 84 6.34 -12.76 -9.54
CA CYS A 84 6.60 -13.43 -8.26
C CYS A 84 5.60 -14.55 -7.92
N SER A 85 4.44 -14.61 -8.58
CA SER A 85 3.51 -15.76 -8.50
C SER A 85 4.08 -17.08 -9.05
N GLU A 86 5.10 -17.02 -9.90
CA GLU A 86 5.63 -18.18 -10.63
C GLU A 86 6.88 -18.80 -9.99
N TYR A 87 7.42 -18.20 -8.91
CA TYR A 87 8.65 -18.65 -8.25
C TYR A 87 8.69 -18.28 -6.76
N LYS A 88 9.62 -18.87 -6.01
CA LYS A 88 9.95 -18.40 -4.66
C LYS A 88 11.07 -17.38 -4.74
N MET A 89 11.10 -16.39 -3.84
CA MET A 89 12.16 -15.36 -3.88
C MET A 89 13.56 -15.97 -3.78
N SER A 90 13.72 -17.08 -3.05
CA SER A 90 14.99 -17.83 -2.97
C SER A 90 15.43 -18.52 -4.26
N ASP A 91 14.54 -18.64 -5.26
CA ASP A 91 14.86 -19.23 -6.57
C ASP A 91 15.54 -18.21 -7.50
N LEU A 92 15.50 -16.91 -7.17
CA LEU A 92 16.13 -15.86 -7.96
C LEU A 92 17.67 -16.02 -7.96
N PRO A 93 18.35 -16.06 -9.12
CA PRO A 93 19.81 -16.11 -9.19
C PRO A 93 20.53 -15.04 -8.38
N ASP A 94 19.98 -13.82 -8.32
CA ASP A 94 20.55 -12.70 -7.56
C ASP A 94 20.05 -12.62 -6.12
N TYR A 95 19.35 -13.65 -5.61
CA TYR A 95 18.73 -13.65 -4.28
C TYR A 95 19.66 -13.15 -3.17
N LYS A 96 20.92 -13.61 -3.14
CA LYS A 96 21.89 -13.17 -2.12
C LYS A 96 22.16 -11.66 -2.16
N GLN A 97 22.25 -11.08 -3.36
CA GLN A 97 22.45 -9.64 -3.53
C GLN A 97 21.18 -8.86 -3.18
N ILE A 98 20.02 -9.35 -3.62
CA ILE A 98 18.71 -8.79 -3.29
C ILE A 98 18.52 -8.75 -1.77
N ALA A 99 18.76 -9.86 -1.07
CA ALA A 99 18.65 -9.95 0.37
C ALA A 99 19.62 -9.00 1.10
N ALA A 100 20.87 -8.88 0.62
CA ALA A 100 21.83 -7.93 1.18
C ALA A 100 21.36 -6.48 1.04
N ILE A 101 20.88 -6.10 -0.15
CA ILE A 101 20.37 -4.74 -0.41
C ILE A 101 19.12 -4.45 0.42
N LEU A 102 18.16 -5.37 0.48
CA LEU A 102 16.95 -5.21 1.29
C LEU A 102 17.31 -5.03 2.77
N LYS A 103 18.28 -5.80 3.29
CA LYS A 103 18.78 -5.64 4.65
C LYS A 103 19.37 -4.24 4.89
N ASP A 104 20.16 -3.72 3.95
CA ASP A 104 20.75 -2.37 4.04
C ASP A 104 19.67 -1.28 4.01
N ILE A 105 18.65 -1.43 3.14
CA ILE A 105 17.50 -0.52 3.08
C ILE A 105 16.75 -0.55 4.42
N GLY A 106 16.49 -1.75 4.93
CA GLY A 106 15.85 -1.97 6.21
C GLY A 106 16.56 -1.32 7.40
N LYS A 107 17.88 -1.48 7.45
CA LYS A 107 18.73 -0.77 8.42
C LYS A 107 18.58 0.74 8.27
N TYR A 108 18.66 1.27 7.06
CA TYR A 108 18.51 2.70 6.82
C TYR A 108 17.13 3.24 7.23
N ILE A 109 16.06 2.50 6.94
CA ILE A 109 14.67 2.82 7.36
C ILE A 109 14.59 2.94 8.87
N ASN A 110 15.08 1.93 9.60
CA ASN A 110 15.03 1.89 11.06
C ASN A 110 15.89 3.00 11.68
N ASP A 111 17.13 3.19 11.21
CA ASP A 111 18.05 4.23 11.71
C ASP A 111 17.49 5.65 11.52
N ASN A 112 16.61 5.85 10.51
CA ASN A 112 16.07 7.16 10.15
C ASN A 112 14.60 7.38 10.56
N ASN A 113 13.99 6.42 11.27
CA ASN A 113 12.58 6.42 11.68
C ASN A 113 11.60 6.61 10.51
N LEU A 114 11.86 5.96 9.38
CA LEU A 114 10.94 5.95 8.24
C LEU A 114 9.89 4.86 8.45
N ARG A 115 8.62 5.17 8.17
CA ARG A 115 7.55 4.18 8.10
C ARG A 115 7.38 3.70 6.67
N VAL A 116 7.44 2.39 6.47
CA VAL A 116 7.30 1.77 5.15
C VAL A 116 6.22 0.70 5.16
N THR A 117 5.38 0.72 4.11
CA THR A 117 4.19 -0.14 3.97
C THR A 117 4.03 -0.63 2.53
N SER A 118 3.14 -1.58 2.28
CA SER A 118 2.74 -2.02 0.93
C SER A 118 1.21 -2.09 0.80
N HIS A 119 0.73 -2.10 -0.45
CA HIS A 119 -0.67 -2.37 -0.80
C HIS A 119 -0.70 -3.27 -2.04
N PRO A 120 -0.67 -4.60 -1.88
CA PRO A 120 -0.74 -5.54 -2.98
C PRO A 120 -2.01 -5.35 -3.81
N GLY A 121 -1.91 -5.56 -5.12
CA GLY A 121 -2.97 -5.20 -6.08
C GLY A 121 -4.29 -5.98 -5.90
N PRO A 122 -5.33 -5.63 -6.69
CA PRO A 122 -6.70 -6.14 -6.54
C PRO A 122 -6.87 -7.65 -6.81
N PHE A 123 -5.81 -8.32 -7.26
CA PHE A 123 -5.80 -9.77 -7.46
C PHE A 123 -5.58 -10.56 -6.15
N ASN A 124 -5.22 -9.88 -5.06
CA ASN A 124 -5.08 -10.46 -3.73
C ASN A 124 -6.43 -10.68 -3.05
N VAL A 125 -7.17 -11.70 -3.49
CA VAL A 125 -8.58 -11.91 -3.11
C VAL A 125 -8.74 -13.15 -2.22
N LEU A 126 -8.63 -12.97 -0.90
CA LEU A 126 -8.85 -14.04 0.08
C LEU A 126 -10.35 -14.40 0.26
N THR A 127 -11.28 -13.59 -0.25
CA THR A 127 -12.73 -13.90 -0.25
C THR A 127 -13.15 -14.90 -1.34
N SER A 128 -12.26 -15.21 -2.28
CA SER A 128 -12.58 -16.00 -3.47
C SER A 128 -13.10 -17.40 -3.11
N PRO A 129 -14.18 -17.88 -3.75
CA PRO A 129 -14.63 -19.26 -3.60
C PRO A 129 -13.73 -20.25 -4.36
N LYS A 130 -12.82 -19.76 -5.22
CA LYS A 130 -11.93 -20.59 -6.03
C LYS A 130 -10.60 -20.77 -5.29
N GLU A 131 -10.29 -22.00 -4.92
CA GLU A 131 -9.10 -22.35 -4.13
C GLU A 131 -7.77 -21.88 -4.78
N HIS A 132 -7.63 -22.00 -6.10
CA HIS A 132 -6.40 -21.55 -6.79
C HIS A 132 -6.19 -20.03 -6.69
N VAL A 133 -7.26 -19.23 -6.65
CA VAL A 133 -7.16 -17.77 -6.46
C VAL A 133 -6.66 -17.46 -5.05
N VAL A 134 -7.17 -18.19 -4.05
CA VAL A 134 -6.73 -18.06 -2.66
C VAL A 134 -5.26 -18.46 -2.51
N ARG A 135 -4.84 -19.58 -3.11
CA ARG A 135 -3.43 -20.02 -3.10
C ARG A 135 -2.50 -19.00 -3.74
N ASN A 136 -2.88 -18.42 -4.88
CA ASN A 136 -2.08 -17.38 -5.55
C ASN A 136 -1.98 -16.11 -4.69
N CYS A 137 -3.08 -15.70 -4.06
CA CYS A 137 -3.09 -14.58 -3.12
C CYS A 137 -2.17 -14.84 -1.91
N ILE A 138 -2.24 -16.03 -1.31
CA ILE A 138 -1.35 -16.40 -0.20
C ILE A 138 0.12 -16.32 -0.63
N HIS A 139 0.46 -16.80 -1.82
CA HIS A 139 1.82 -16.75 -2.36
C HIS A 139 2.31 -15.32 -2.57
N ASP A 140 1.51 -14.48 -3.24
CA ASP A 140 1.82 -13.05 -3.47
C ASP A 140 2.04 -12.30 -2.15
N LEU A 141 1.11 -12.44 -1.20
CA LEU A 141 1.24 -11.85 0.13
C LEU A 141 2.46 -12.38 0.88
N THR A 142 2.82 -13.65 0.70
CA THR A 142 4.02 -14.25 1.30
C THR A 142 5.29 -13.55 0.82
N ILE A 143 5.38 -13.21 -0.47
CA ILE A 143 6.52 -12.45 -1.02
C ILE A 143 6.63 -11.05 -0.39
N HIS A 144 5.49 -10.38 -0.16
CA HIS A 144 5.47 -9.12 0.58
C HIS A 144 5.97 -9.28 2.02
N GLY A 145 5.51 -10.31 2.73
CA GLY A 145 5.97 -10.63 4.09
C GLY A 145 7.46 -10.96 4.15
N GLU A 146 7.95 -11.77 3.20
CA GLU A 146 9.37 -12.15 3.09
C GLU A 146 10.25 -10.94 2.76
N THR A 147 9.79 -10.04 1.87
CA THR A 147 10.49 -8.78 1.56
C THR A 147 10.69 -7.95 2.83
N PHE A 148 9.65 -7.77 3.64
CA PHE A 148 9.75 -7.00 4.89
C PHE A 148 10.59 -7.69 5.96
N ASP A 149 10.61 -9.03 5.98
CA ASP A 149 11.50 -9.80 6.85
C ASP A 149 12.97 -9.67 6.44
N LEU A 150 13.29 -9.69 5.14
CA LEU A 150 14.66 -9.45 4.63
C LEU A 150 15.15 -8.03 4.94
N MET A 151 14.22 -7.06 4.96
CA MET A 151 14.47 -5.69 5.41
C MET A 151 14.52 -5.57 6.95
N ASN A 152 14.29 -6.64 7.71
CA ASN A 152 14.22 -6.60 9.17
C ASN A 152 13.25 -5.51 9.69
N LEU A 153 12.13 -5.33 9.00
CA LEU A 153 11.05 -4.43 9.43
C LEU A 153 10.15 -5.14 10.45
N SER A 154 9.50 -4.38 11.32
CA SER A 154 8.70 -4.95 12.39
C SER A 154 7.58 -5.87 11.85
N ARG A 155 7.33 -6.99 12.54
CA ARG A 155 6.14 -7.84 12.32
C ARG A 155 4.97 -7.28 13.11
N THR A 156 4.55 -6.07 12.75
CA THR A 156 3.39 -5.41 13.34
C THR A 156 2.66 -4.62 12.25
N PRO A 157 1.41 -4.19 12.49
CA PRO A 157 0.72 -3.26 11.59
C PRO A 157 1.47 -1.93 11.37
N TYR A 158 2.54 -1.63 12.11
CA TYR A 158 3.38 -0.46 11.82
C TYR A 158 3.95 -0.55 10.39
N ASN A 159 4.42 -1.73 9.98
CA ASN A 159 4.85 -2.02 8.61
C ASN A 159 3.77 -2.81 7.88
N LYS A 160 2.59 -2.20 7.71
CA LYS A 160 1.41 -2.90 7.17
C LYS A 160 1.59 -3.42 5.75
N ILE A 161 0.94 -4.54 5.50
CA ILE A 161 0.58 -5.04 4.16
C ILE A 161 -0.93 -4.83 4.05
N ASN A 162 -1.37 -3.84 3.29
CA ASN A 162 -2.79 -3.49 3.24
C ASN A 162 -3.48 -4.15 2.05
N ILE A 163 -4.71 -4.64 2.19
CA ILE A 163 -5.50 -5.14 1.08
C ILE A 163 -6.98 -4.76 1.24
N HIS A 164 -7.72 -4.73 0.13
CA HIS A 164 -9.17 -4.89 0.21
C HIS A 164 -9.48 -6.38 0.44
N ILE A 165 -10.58 -6.68 1.12
CA ILE A 165 -10.95 -8.09 1.33
C ILE A 165 -11.49 -8.76 0.05
N GLY A 166 -11.91 -7.97 -0.95
CA GLY A 166 -12.21 -8.44 -2.30
C GLY A 166 -13.70 -8.43 -2.64
N GLY A 167 -14.18 -9.43 -3.39
CA GLY A 167 -15.56 -9.46 -3.87
C GLY A 167 -16.57 -9.98 -2.84
N ALA A 168 -17.80 -9.45 -2.85
CA ALA A 168 -18.90 -9.98 -2.05
C ALA A 168 -19.46 -11.32 -2.56
N TYR A 169 -19.27 -11.65 -3.84
CA TYR A 169 -19.78 -12.88 -4.47
C TYR A 169 -21.28 -13.15 -4.19
N GLY A 170 -22.08 -12.09 -4.17
CA GLY A 170 -23.53 -12.14 -3.91
C GLY A 170 -23.92 -12.18 -2.43
N ASP A 171 -22.99 -12.43 -1.50
CA ASP A 171 -23.25 -12.44 -0.05
C ASP A 171 -22.02 -11.97 0.74
N LYS A 172 -22.11 -10.74 1.25
CA LYS A 172 -21.06 -10.09 2.05
C LYS A 172 -20.68 -10.91 3.29
N LEU A 173 -21.66 -11.48 4.00
CA LEU A 173 -21.41 -12.19 5.26
C LEU A 173 -20.62 -13.48 5.00
N SER A 174 -21.08 -14.29 4.03
CA SER A 174 -20.34 -15.50 3.64
C SER A 174 -18.94 -15.17 3.10
N ALA A 175 -18.78 -14.07 2.35
CA ALA A 175 -17.48 -13.63 1.87
C ALA A 175 -16.52 -13.23 3.01
N MET A 176 -16.97 -12.41 3.96
CA MET A 176 -16.16 -12.02 5.13
C MET A 176 -15.78 -13.24 5.99
N LYS A 177 -16.68 -14.22 6.14
CA LYS A 177 -16.36 -15.48 6.80
C LYS A 177 -15.25 -16.24 6.08
N ARG A 178 -15.34 -16.40 4.76
CA ARG A 178 -14.29 -17.03 3.94
C ARG A 178 -12.96 -16.28 4.07
N PHE A 179 -12.99 -14.95 4.07
CA PHE A 179 -11.78 -14.14 4.30
C PHE A 179 -11.12 -14.52 5.63
N CYS A 180 -11.89 -14.58 6.72
CA CYS A 180 -11.37 -14.93 8.05
C CYS A 180 -10.84 -16.37 8.13
N GLU A 181 -11.45 -17.30 7.41
CA GLU A 181 -10.97 -18.68 7.29
C GLU A 181 -9.65 -18.74 6.53
N ASN A 182 -9.57 -18.11 5.36
CA ASN A 182 -8.39 -18.10 4.51
C ASN A 182 -7.23 -17.28 5.11
N PHE A 183 -7.52 -16.24 5.89
CA PHE A 183 -6.51 -15.47 6.63
C PHE A 183 -5.63 -16.37 7.51
N LYS A 184 -6.21 -17.42 8.12
CA LYS A 184 -5.48 -18.35 9.00
C LYS A 184 -4.42 -19.16 8.25
N MET A 185 -4.53 -19.27 6.93
CA MET A 185 -3.58 -19.98 6.07
C MET A 185 -2.35 -19.12 5.72
N LEU A 186 -2.42 -17.81 5.92
CA LEU A 186 -1.29 -16.91 5.66
C LEU A 186 -0.13 -17.22 6.61
N PRO A 187 1.14 -17.05 6.20
CA PRO A 187 2.26 -17.15 7.11
C PRO A 187 2.20 -16.03 8.17
N LYS A 188 2.83 -16.25 9.34
CA LYS A 188 2.86 -15.27 10.44
C LYS A 188 3.45 -13.92 10.02
N SER A 189 4.48 -13.93 9.16
CA SER A 189 5.08 -12.72 8.58
C SER A 189 4.07 -11.82 7.87
N VAL A 190 2.96 -12.39 7.38
CA VAL A 190 1.84 -11.64 6.78
C VAL A 190 0.76 -11.39 7.81
N GLN A 191 0.30 -12.39 8.56
CA GLN A 191 -0.79 -12.24 9.55
C GLN A 191 -0.53 -11.09 10.53
N GLU A 192 0.72 -10.92 10.97
CA GLU A 192 1.12 -9.92 11.96
C GLU A 192 1.26 -8.50 11.38
N ARG A 193 1.20 -8.36 10.05
CA ARG A 193 1.31 -7.08 9.32
C ARG A 193 0.05 -6.72 8.54
N LEU A 194 -0.80 -7.69 8.23
CA LEU A 194 -1.91 -7.47 7.32
C LEU A 194 -2.89 -6.45 7.91
N THR A 195 -3.39 -5.55 7.06
CA THR A 195 -4.50 -4.65 7.38
C THR A 195 -5.54 -4.73 6.26
N VAL A 196 -6.77 -4.36 6.57
CA VAL A 196 -7.85 -4.28 5.60
C VAL A 196 -8.38 -2.87 5.46
N GLU A 197 -8.92 -2.53 4.29
CA GLU A 197 -9.39 -1.17 3.98
C GLU A 197 -10.85 -1.20 3.51
N ASN A 198 -11.62 -0.18 3.86
CA ASN A 198 -12.98 0.01 3.35
C ASN A 198 -12.99 0.29 1.84
N ASP A 199 -14.04 -0.13 1.15
CA ASP A 199 -14.10 -0.21 -0.32
C ASP A 199 -14.95 0.92 -0.93
N ASP A 200 -14.83 1.13 -2.23
CA ASP A 200 -15.41 2.28 -2.97
C ASP A 200 -16.74 1.97 -3.67
N ARG A 201 -17.36 0.85 -3.29
CA ARG A 201 -18.65 0.38 -3.81
C ARG A 201 -19.59 0.00 -2.68
N ASP A 202 -20.83 0.47 -2.78
CA ASP A 202 -21.94 0.16 -1.88
C ASP A 202 -22.16 -1.35 -1.64
N SER A 203 -22.00 -2.14 -2.70
CA SER A 203 -22.11 -3.60 -2.72
C SER A 203 -20.91 -4.33 -2.07
N LEU A 204 -19.84 -3.61 -1.73
CA LEU A 204 -18.66 -4.10 -1.03
C LEU A 204 -18.68 -3.65 0.43
N TYR A 205 -17.56 -3.27 1.04
CA TYR A 205 -17.40 -3.30 2.49
C TYR A 205 -17.09 -1.93 3.09
N SER A 206 -17.97 -1.47 3.97
CA SER A 206 -17.76 -0.28 4.80
C SER A 206 -16.86 -0.60 5.99
N VAL A 207 -16.39 0.44 6.70
CA VAL A 207 -15.69 0.26 7.99
C VAL A 207 -16.53 -0.55 8.98
N LYS A 208 -17.84 -0.33 9.00
CA LYS A 208 -18.77 -1.05 9.89
C LYS A 208 -18.80 -2.55 9.58
N ASP A 209 -18.88 -2.92 8.31
CA ASP A 209 -18.87 -4.32 7.88
C ASP A 209 -17.58 -5.02 8.32
N LEU A 210 -16.43 -4.38 8.04
CA LEU A 210 -15.11 -4.88 8.38
C LEU A 210 -14.93 -5.00 9.89
N TYR A 211 -15.40 -4.00 10.67
CA TYR A 211 -15.29 -4.03 12.12
C TYR A 211 -16.11 -5.18 12.72
N GLU A 212 -17.38 -5.30 12.33
CA GLU A 212 -18.32 -6.26 12.91
C GLU A 212 -18.00 -7.71 12.55
N ASN A 213 -17.52 -7.98 11.34
CA ASN A 213 -17.41 -9.34 10.81
C ASN A 213 -15.97 -9.82 10.56
N VAL A 214 -14.99 -8.91 10.48
CA VAL A 214 -13.59 -9.26 10.21
C VAL A 214 -12.71 -8.93 11.42
N TYR A 215 -12.66 -7.68 11.87
CA TYR A 215 -11.87 -7.29 13.04
C TYR A 215 -12.27 -8.07 14.29
N LYS A 216 -13.56 -8.16 14.62
CA LYS A 216 -14.01 -8.96 15.78
C LYS A 216 -13.66 -10.45 15.69
N ALA A 217 -13.54 -10.99 14.48
CA ALA A 217 -13.27 -12.41 14.26
C ALA A 217 -11.78 -12.76 14.32
N ILE A 218 -10.89 -11.90 13.79
CA ILE A 218 -9.46 -12.20 13.62
C ILE A 218 -8.51 -11.10 14.10
N GLY A 219 -9.01 -9.97 14.59
CA GLY A 219 -8.22 -8.87 15.18
C GLY A 219 -7.43 -8.03 14.17
N ILE A 220 -7.76 -8.09 12.88
CA ILE A 220 -7.03 -7.37 11.82
C ILE A 220 -7.34 -5.87 11.82
N PRO A 221 -6.33 -4.97 11.85
CA PRO A 221 -6.59 -3.54 11.85
C PRO A 221 -7.20 -3.06 10.52
N ILE A 222 -8.00 -2.00 10.64
CA ILE A 222 -8.73 -1.37 9.54
C ILE A 222 -8.05 -0.05 9.19
N VAL A 223 -7.54 0.06 7.97
CA VAL A 223 -7.17 1.34 7.36
C VAL A 223 -8.46 2.03 6.93
N PHE A 224 -8.63 3.28 7.37
CA PHE A 224 -9.72 4.12 6.91
C PHE A 224 -9.31 4.86 5.65
N ASP A 225 -10.07 4.68 4.57
CA ASP A 225 -9.97 5.49 3.36
C ASP A 225 -11.17 6.46 3.26
N TYR A 226 -10.84 7.75 3.22
CA TYR A 226 -11.82 8.84 3.18
C TYR A 226 -12.62 8.86 1.88
N HIS A 227 -11.97 8.57 0.75
CA HIS A 227 -12.59 8.63 -0.56
C HIS A 227 -13.56 7.47 -0.74
N HIS A 228 -13.15 6.27 -0.37
CA HIS A 228 -13.96 5.06 -0.40
C HIS A 228 -15.19 5.19 0.52
N HIS A 229 -15.03 5.79 1.70
CA HIS A 229 -16.13 5.99 2.66
C HIS A 229 -17.29 6.79 2.05
N LYS A 230 -17.03 7.71 1.12
CA LYS A 230 -18.07 8.48 0.41
C LYS A 230 -18.99 7.59 -0.44
N PHE A 231 -18.55 6.39 -0.81
CA PHE A 231 -19.30 5.45 -1.64
C PHE A 231 -19.82 4.23 -0.87
N CYS A 232 -19.21 3.91 0.28
CA CYS A 232 -19.59 2.79 1.14
C CYS A 232 -19.47 3.16 2.62
N ASP A 233 -20.37 4.02 3.09
CA ASP A 233 -20.30 4.59 4.46
C ASP A 233 -20.77 3.62 5.57
N GLY A 234 -21.59 2.63 5.22
CA GLY A 234 -22.21 1.70 6.18
C GLY A 234 -23.14 2.38 7.19
N GLY A 235 -23.62 3.60 6.88
CA GLY A 235 -24.42 4.44 7.75
C GLY A 235 -23.65 5.10 8.90
N LEU A 236 -22.32 5.18 8.82
CA LEU A 236 -21.49 5.93 9.77
C LEU A 236 -21.08 7.28 9.17
N THR A 237 -21.03 8.32 10.00
CA THR A 237 -20.35 9.56 9.64
C THR A 237 -18.85 9.32 9.43
N GLU A 238 -18.19 10.23 8.70
CA GLU A 238 -16.73 10.16 8.48
C GLU A 238 -15.95 10.08 9.80
N GLU A 239 -16.33 10.90 10.80
CA GLU A 239 -15.70 10.89 12.13
C GLU A 239 -15.91 9.57 12.86
N GLU A 240 -17.13 9.03 12.86
CA GLU A 240 -17.44 7.76 13.51
C GLU A 240 -16.66 6.60 12.88
N ALA A 241 -16.61 6.56 11.55
CA ALA A 241 -15.88 5.55 10.79
C ALA A 241 -14.37 5.63 11.04
N LEU A 242 -13.79 6.84 10.98
CA LEU A 242 -12.38 7.06 11.31
C LEU A 242 -12.06 6.59 12.74
N ASN A 243 -12.88 7.00 13.70
CA ASN A 243 -12.71 6.67 15.11
C ASN A 243 -12.77 5.15 15.35
N LEU A 244 -13.73 4.49 14.69
CA LEU A 244 -13.89 3.04 14.77
C LEU A 244 -12.69 2.30 14.15
N ALA A 245 -12.24 2.73 12.98
CA ALA A 245 -11.06 2.19 12.31
C ALA A 245 -9.80 2.39 13.16
N CYS A 246 -9.52 3.60 13.65
CA CYS A 246 -8.35 3.89 14.48
C CYS A 246 -8.28 3.02 15.75
N LYS A 247 -9.43 2.72 16.37
CA LYS A 247 -9.50 1.84 17.55
C LYS A 247 -8.95 0.44 17.30
N THR A 248 -9.03 -0.05 16.06
CA THR A 248 -8.57 -1.42 15.70
C THR A 248 -7.06 -1.61 15.72
N TRP A 249 -6.28 -0.53 15.83
CA TRP A 249 -4.81 -0.58 15.78
C TRP A 249 -4.14 -0.76 17.15
N GLY A 250 -4.92 -0.66 18.24
CA GLY A 250 -4.41 -0.74 19.60
C GLY A 250 -3.34 0.33 19.87
N ILE A 251 -2.12 -0.10 20.20
CA ILE A 251 -1.00 0.79 20.51
C ILE A 251 -0.24 1.26 19.27
N VAL A 252 -0.46 0.63 18.11
CA VAL A 252 0.24 0.99 16.88
C VAL A 252 -0.43 2.22 16.29
N LYS A 253 0.38 3.19 15.87
CA LYS A 253 -0.12 4.40 15.21
C LYS A 253 -0.90 4.02 13.93
N PRO A 254 -2.18 4.41 13.78
CA PRO A 254 -2.96 4.06 12.60
C PRO A 254 -2.42 4.69 11.31
N VAL A 255 -2.71 4.04 10.19
CA VAL A 255 -2.62 4.66 8.86
C VAL A 255 -4.02 4.92 8.34
N ILE A 256 -4.20 6.10 7.75
CA ILE A 256 -5.37 6.44 6.95
C ILE A 256 -4.95 6.70 5.51
N HIS A 257 -5.85 6.46 4.58
CA HIS A 257 -5.68 6.78 3.17
C HIS A 257 -6.57 7.97 2.79
N TYR A 258 -6.05 8.86 1.97
CA TYR A 258 -6.77 10.05 1.53
C TYR A 258 -6.57 10.27 0.03
N SER A 259 -7.68 10.43 -0.69
CA SER A 259 -7.71 10.84 -2.08
C SER A 259 -8.93 11.72 -2.35
N GLU A 260 -8.89 12.44 -3.47
CA GLU A 260 -10.00 13.25 -3.97
C GLU A 260 -10.45 12.74 -5.34
N SER A 261 -11.63 13.18 -5.77
CA SER A 261 -12.18 12.77 -7.06
C SER A 261 -11.52 13.51 -8.22
N ARG A 262 -10.96 12.76 -9.16
CA ARG A 262 -10.48 13.29 -10.44
C ARG A 262 -11.61 13.91 -11.26
N SER A 263 -12.81 13.36 -11.20
CA SER A 263 -13.97 13.90 -11.91
C SER A 263 -14.28 15.33 -11.45
N LEU A 264 -14.18 15.58 -10.14
CA LEU A 264 -14.36 16.92 -9.57
C LEU A 264 -13.18 17.84 -9.91
N GLU A 265 -11.93 17.36 -9.80
CA GLU A 265 -10.75 18.16 -10.12
C GLU A 265 -10.74 18.68 -11.57
N HIS A 266 -11.14 17.83 -12.52
CA HIS A 266 -11.18 18.16 -13.95
C HIS A 266 -12.54 18.70 -14.41
N ASN A 267 -13.53 18.79 -13.51
CA ASN A 267 -14.91 19.13 -13.84
C ASN A 267 -15.46 18.29 -15.02
N ASP A 268 -15.14 17.00 -15.01
CA ASP A 268 -15.46 16.06 -16.10
C ASP A 268 -16.28 14.87 -15.54
N PRO A 269 -17.61 14.87 -15.75
CA PRO A 269 -18.48 13.80 -15.25
C PRO A 269 -18.33 12.48 -16.01
N SER A 270 -17.57 12.43 -17.11
CA SER A 270 -17.27 11.17 -17.81
C SER A 270 -16.21 10.32 -17.07
N ILE A 271 -15.42 10.96 -16.21
CA ILE A 271 -14.47 10.29 -15.33
C ILE A 271 -15.23 9.66 -14.17
N LYS A 272 -14.94 8.38 -13.87
CA LYS A 272 -15.54 7.69 -12.72
C LYS A 272 -15.31 8.48 -11.43
N PRO A 273 -16.32 8.65 -10.56
CA PRO A 273 -16.18 9.46 -9.36
C PRO A 273 -15.14 8.90 -8.37
N GLN A 274 -14.91 7.58 -8.38
CA GLN A 274 -13.88 6.88 -7.59
C GLN A 274 -12.45 7.09 -8.10
N ALA A 275 -12.26 7.65 -9.29
CA ALA A 275 -10.92 7.83 -9.85
C ALA A 275 -10.17 8.89 -9.04
N HIS A 276 -8.98 8.54 -8.55
CA HIS A 276 -8.17 9.46 -7.77
C HIS A 276 -7.65 10.64 -8.59
N SER A 277 -7.72 11.83 -7.99
CA SER A 277 -7.21 13.09 -8.49
C SER A 277 -5.71 13.08 -8.76
N ASP A 278 -5.28 14.08 -9.53
CA ASP A 278 -3.89 14.38 -9.80
C ASP A 278 -3.19 14.97 -8.58
N TYR A 279 -3.86 15.88 -7.87
CA TYR A 279 -3.41 16.51 -6.62
C TYR A 279 -4.49 16.46 -5.53
N VAL A 280 -4.12 16.79 -4.29
CA VAL A 280 -5.03 16.94 -3.15
C VAL A 280 -5.03 18.40 -2.69
N TYR A 281 -6.21 18.95 -2.39
CA TYR A 281 -6.43 20.36 -2.10
C TYR A 281 -7.14 20.58 -0.77
N ASP A 282 -8.14 19.74 -0.47
CA ASP A 282 -8.97 19.89 0.72
C ASP A 282 -8.18 19.60 2.00
N TYR A 283 -8.60 20.22 3.10
CA TYR A 283 -7.98 19.99 4.40
C TYR A 283 -8.32 18.58 4.91
N ILE A 284 -7.29 17.80 5.25
CA ILE A 284 -7.46 16.43 5.77
C ILE A 284 -7.78 16.50 7.26
N ASN A 285 -9.08 16.41 7.61
CA ASN A 285 -9.52 16.44 8.98
C ASN A 285 -9.29 15.08 9.67
N THR A 286 -8.31 15.03 10.57
CA THR A 286 -8.00 13.83 11.37
C THR A 286 -8.83 13.70 12.64
N TYR A 287 -9.73 14.65 12.92
CA TYR A 287 -10.58 14.66 14.12
C TYR A 287 -9.76 14.49 15.42
N GLY A 288 -8.57 15.08 15.46
CA GLY A 288 -7.66 15.01 16.60
C GLY A 288 -6.96 13.64 16.79
N ARG A 289 -7.02 12.74 15.79
CA ARG A 289 -6.33 11.44 15.84
C ARG A 289 -4.87 11.55 15.44
N ASN A 290 -4.00 10.86 16.19
CA ASN A 290 -2.59 10.70 15.89
C ASN A 290 -2.41 9.59 14.83
N VAL A 291 -2.30 9.96 13.55
CA VAL A 291 -2.31 9.02 12.41
C VAL A 291 -1.20 9.37 11.41
N ASP A 292 -0.78 8.38 10.63
CA ASP A 292 0.00 8.65 9.41
C ASP A 292 -0.94 8.65 8.21
N VAL A 293 -0.77 9.60 7.30
CA VAL A 293 -1.66 9.86 6.18
C VAL A 293 -0.99 9.46 4.88
N MET A 294 -1.52 8.45 4.20
CA MET A 294 -1.09 8.07 2.86
C MET A 294 -1.93 8.86 1.85
N ILE A 295 -1.31 9.79 1.12
CA ILE A 295 -1.98 10.53 0.05
C ILE A 295 -1.92 9.68 -1.23
N GLU A 296 -3.09 9.34 -1.73
CA GLU A 296 -3.29 8.47 -2.88
C GLU A 296 -3.65 9.26 -4.14
N ALA A 297 -2.76 10.15 -4.58
CA ALA A 297 -2.94 10.94 -5.81
C ALA A 297 -2.06 10.44 -6.97
N LYS A 298 -2.35 10.88 -8.20
CA LYS A 298 -1.53 10.50 -9.37
C LYS A 298 -0.14 11.11 -9.36
N HIS A 299 0.02 12.34 -8.87
CA HIS A 299 1.32 13.04 -8.82
C HIS A 299 2.16 12.77 -7.56
N LYS A 300 1.76 11.79 -6.73
CA LYS A 300 2.62 11.19 -5.70
C LYS A 300 3.17 12.22 -4.70
N GLU A 301 4.48 12.28 -4.51
CA GLU A 301 5.13 13.20 -3.58
C GLU A 301 4.83 14.67 -3.92
N LEU A 302 4.61 15.01 -5.20
CA LEU A 302 4.25 16.37 -5.60
C LEU A 302 2.86 16.75 -5.06
N ALA A 303 1.94 15.79 -4.97
CA ALA A 303 0.63 16.01 -4.35
C ALA A 303 0.75 16.25 -2.85
N VAL A 304 1.63 15.51 -2.17
CA VAL A 304 1.95 15.75 -0.76
C VAL A 304 2.56 17.14 -0.56
N MET A 305 3.57 17.51 -1.35
CA MET A 305 4.19 18.84 -1.26
C MET A 305 3.18 19.97 -1.48
N LYS A 306 2.30 19.82 -2.47
CA LYS A 306 1.26 20.80 -2.76
C LYS A 306 0.28 20.93 -1.59
N TYR A 307 -0.20 19.81 -1.05
CA TYR A 307 -1.08 19.80 0.12
C TYR A 307 -0.42 20.52 1.31
N LEU A 308 0.83 20.16 1.65
CA LEU A 308 1.55 20.77 2.77
C LEU A 308 1.75 22.28 2.57
N ASN A 309 2.01 22.72 1.33
CA ASN A 309 2.13 24.14 0.98
C ASN A 309 0.80 24.89 1.18
N ILE A 310 -0.30 24.38 0.63
CA ILE A 310 -1.64 24.99 0.71
C ILE A 310 -2.04 25.18 2.18
N HIS A 311 -1.82 24.16 3.01
CA HIS A 311 -2.23 24.16 4.42
C HIS A 311 -1.14 24.65 5.38
N LYS A 312 -0.03 25.20 4.87
CA LYS A 312 1.10 25.74 5.64
C LYS A 312 1.62 24.76 6.70
N MET A 313 1.65 23.48 6.37
CA MET A 313 2.14 22.41 7.22
C MET A 313 3.63 22.18 6.95
N ALA A 314 4.39 21.83 7.99
CA ALA A 314 5.78 21.43 7.81
C ALA A 314 5.87 20.04 7.14
N ILE A 315 6.92 19.84 6.35
CA ILE A 315 7.35 18.51 5.90
C ILE A 315 8.22 17.89 6.98
#